data_AF-A0A3D2BPH7-F1
#
_entry.id   AF-A0A3D2BPH7-F1
#
_cell.length_a   1.000
_cell.length_b   1.000
_cell.length_c   1.000
_cell.angle_alpha   90.00
_cell.angle_beta   90.00
_cell.angle_gamma   90.00
#
_symmetry.space_group_name_H-M   'P 1'
#
loop_
_entity.id
_entity.type
_entity.pdbx_description
1 polymer ?
#
loop_
_entity_poly.entity_id
_entity_poly.type
_entity_poly.pdbx_seq_one_letter_code
_entity_poly.pdbx_strand_id
1 'polypeptide(L)'
;MSAIWDRRFLVTLRSASRRAAVSVSALGRGGWEAIAADIGSDFRHIPGPVRYGLPAIRREGYILQVWHLDYRSSRISENIMENAVFKVRSPFSGPPFWVA
;
A
#
# COMPACT_ATOMS: atom_id res chain seq x y z
N MET A 1 5.82 -9.68 9.90
CA MET A 1 4.71 -8.97 10.56
C MET A 1 3.53 -8.93 9.61
N SER A 2 2.30 -9.09 10.08
CA SER A 2 1.10 -8.91 9.27
C SER A 2 0.19 -7.84 9.86
N ALA A 3 -0.51 -7.09 9.00
CA ALA A 3 -1.46 -6.05 9.38
C ALA A 3 -2.72 -6.14 8.51
N ILE A 4 -3.87 -5.80 9.08
CA ILE A 4 -5.13 -5.71 8.32
C ILE A 4 -5.25 -4.28 7.78
N TRP A 5 -5.39 -4.16 6.47
CA TRP A 5 -5.62 -2.91 5.77
C TRP A 5 -7.10 -2.78 5.38
N ASP A 6 -7.74 -1.72 5.89
CA ASP A 6 -9.11 -1.32 5.53
C ASP A 6 -10.14 -2.47 5.59
N ARG A 7 -9.94 -3.41 6.53
CA ARG A 7 -10.70 -4.67 6.72
C ARG A 7 -10.74 -5.64 5.53
N ARG A 8 -10.35 -5.21 4.34
CA ARG A 8 -10.45 -5.95 3.07
C ARG A 8 -9.18 -6.70 2.71
N PHE A 9 -8.02 -6.22 3.16
CA PHE A 9 -6.73 -6.78 2.78
C PHE A 9 -5.89 -7.19 3.99
N LEU A 10 -5.23 -8.33 3.90
CA LEU A 10 -4.15 -8.74 4.78
C LEU A 10 -2.83 -8.37 4.12
N VAL A 11 -2.05 -7.53 4.79
CA VAL A 11 -0.72 -7.11 4.34
C VAL A 11 0.31 -7.86 5.16
N THR A 12 1.08 -8.72 4.51
CA THR A 12 2.20 -9.41 5.15
C THR A 12 3.49 -8.73 4.76
N LEU A 13 4.26 -8.25 5.73
CA LEU A 13 5.63 -7.78 5.60
C LEU A 13 6.59 -8.87 6.12
N ARG A 14 7.34 -9.51 5.23
CA ARG A 14 8.47 -10.38 5.57
C ARG A 14 9.66 -9.47 5.90
N SER A 15 10.30 -9.68 7.04
CA SER A 15 11.30 -8.73 7.53
C SER A 15 12.62 -8.88 6.76
N ALA A 16 12.91 -7.98 5.82
CA ALA A 16 14.25 -7.83 5.27
C ALA A 16 15.11 -7.00 6.25
N SER A 17 15.83 -7.73 7.11
CA SER A 17 16.85 -7.24 8.05
C SER A 17 16.36 -6.39 9.24
N ARG A 18 16.90 -6.69 10.43
CA ARG A 18 16.59 -6.08 11.73
C ARG A 18 16.87 -4.56 11.85
N ARG A 19 17.39 -3.89 10.82
CA ARG A 19 18.00 -2.55 10.97
C ARG A 19 17.05 -1.36 10.78
N ALA A 20 15.86 -1.52 10.20
CA ALA A 20 14.92 -0.40 10.11
C ALA A 20 13.47 -0.89 10.12
N ALA A 21 12.66 -0.37 11.06
CA ALA A 21 11.26 -0.71 11.20
C ALA A 21 10.48 -0.25 9.96
N VAL A 22 9.94 -1.21 9.21
CA VAL A 22 9.04 -0.96 8.08
C VAL A 22 7.60 -1.01 8.61
N SER A 23 6.77 -0.04 8.21
CA SER A 23 5.37 0.04 8.61
C SER A 23 4.45 0.20 7.41
N VAL A 24 3.17 -0.11 7.60
CA VAL A 24 2.10 0.14 6.62
C VAL A 24 1.14 1.16 7.22
N SER A 25 0.84 2.21 6.48
CA SER A 25 -0.09 3.27 6.90
C SER A 25 -0.73 3.94 5.68
N ALA A 26 -1.72 4.78 5.89
CA ALA A 26 -2.32 5.57 4.80
C ALA A 26 -1.28 6.48 4.17
N LEU A 27 -1.34 6.66 2.85
CA LEU A 27 -0.49 7.58 2.11
C LEU A 27 -0.64 9.00 2.66
N GLY A 28 -1.89 9.42 2.92
CA GLY A 28 -2.22 10.75 3.40
C GLY A 28 -1.88 11.84 2.39
N ARG A 29 -2.17 13.10 2.77
CA ARG A 29 -1.88 14.26 1.92
C ARG A 29 -0.38 14.45 1.70
N GLY A 30 0.40 14.48 2.78
CA GLY A 30 1.85 14.70 2.68
C GLY A 30 2.59 13.58 1.94
N GLY A 31 2.14 12.32 2.08
CA GLY A 31 2.71 11.22 1.29
C GLY A 31 2.35 11.32 -0.19
N TRP A 32 1.13 11.79 -0.51
CA TRP A 32 0.73 12.05 -1.89
C TRP A 32 1.59 13.13 -2.53
N GLU A 33 1.75 14.26 -1.86
CA GLU A 33 2.59 15.38 -2.33
C GLU A 33 4.04 14.93 -2.56
N ALA A 34 4.56 14.02 -1.73
CA ALA A 34 5.92 13.50 -1.85
C ALA A 34 6.15 12.60 -3.08
N ILE A 35 5.11 11.97 -3.63
CA ILE A 35 5.26 10.99 -4.73
C ILE A 35 4.54 11.40 -6.03
N ALA A 36 3.69 12.44 -5.99
CA ALA A 36 2.84 12.83 -7.11
C ALA A 36 3.63 13.18 -8.39
N ALA A 37 4.84 13.72 -8.25
CA ALA A 37 5.72 14.02 -9.38
C ALA A 37 6.29 12.76 -10.03
N ASP A 38 6.53 11.70 -9.25
CA ASP A 38 7.19 10.47 -9.69
C ASP A 38 6.22 9.51 -10.42
N ILE A 39 4.94 9.52 -10.05
CA ILE A 39 3.90 8.61 -10.58
C ILE A 39 3.24 9.08 -11.89
N GLY A 40 3.67 10.23 -12.44
CA GLY A 40 3.18 10.74 -13.71
C GLY A 40 1.64 10.86 -13.78
N SER A 41 1.01 10.26 -14.79
CA SER A 41 -0.46 10.28 -14.99
C SER A 41 -1.18 9.01 -14.54
N ASP A 42 -0.49 8.04 -13.95
CA ASP A 42 -1.03 6.69 -13.74
C ASP A 42 -2.17 6.67 -12.72
N PHE A 43 -2.28 7.69 -11.87
CA PHE A 43 -3.34 7.83 -10.89
C PHE A 43 -4.69 8.36 -11.41
N ARG A 44 -4.79 8.73 -12.70
CA ARG A 44 -6.00 9.41 -13.24
C ARG A 44 -7.28 8.60 -13.07
N HIS A 45 -7.18 7.28 -13.03
CA HIS A 45 -8.31 6.36 -12.81
C HIS A 45 -8.74 6.26 -11.34
N ILE A 46 -7.95 6.80 -10.40
CA ILE A 46 -8.24 6.75 -8.97
C ILE A 46 -8.91 8.06 -8.53
N PRO A 47 -10.13 8.02 -7.96
CA PRO A 47 -10.81 9.20 -7.45
C PRO A 47 -9.95 9.97 -6.44
N GLY A 48 -9.96 11.30 -6.53
CA GLY A 48 -9.16 12.20 -5.70
C GLY A 48 -9.16 11.84 -4.20
N PRO A 49 -10.33 11.69 -3.55
CA PRO A 49 -10.41 11.36 -2.13
C PRO A 49 -9.79 10.00 -1.75
N VAL A 50 -9.80 9.03 -2.67
CA VAL A 50 -9.31 7.67 -2.44
C VAL A 50 -7.78 7.64 -2.40
N ARG A 51 -7.11 8.55 -3.13
CA ARG A 51 -5.65 8.59 -3.26
C ARG A 51 -4.94 8.67 -1.91
N TYR A 52 -5.46 9.50 -1.00
CA TYR A 52 -4.88 9.67 0.34
C TYR A 52 -5.10 8.45 1.24
N GLY A 53 -6.14 7.66 0.96
CA GLY A 53 -6.46 6.43 1.66
C GLY A 53 -5.74 5.20 1.09
N LEU A 54 -4.79 5.37 0.17
CA LEU A 54 -4.05 4.22 -0.36
C LEU A 54 -3.03 3.70 0.67
N PRO A 55 -2.84 2.37 0.77
CA PRO A 55 -1.82 1.78 1.62
C PRO A 55 -0.42 2.16 1.11
N ALA A 56 0.38 2.73 2.00
CA ALA A 56 1.76 3.07 1.74
C ALA A 56 2.69 2.31 2.70
N ILE A 57 3.74 1.73 2.13
CA ILE A 57 4.84 1.12 2.90
C ILE A 57 5.82 2.23 3.24
N ARG A 58 6.17 2.33 4.53
CA ARG A 58 7.05 3.38 5.04
C ARG A 58 8.24 2.83 5.79
N ARG A 59 9.34 3.59 5.76
CA ARG A 59 10.51 3.41 6.62
C ARG A 59 11.01 4.78 7.04
N GLU A 60 11.16 5.02 8.35
CA GLU A 60 11.72 6.26 8.90
C GLU A 60 11.05 7.54 8.32
N GLY A 61 9.74 7.47 8.08
CA GLY A 61 8.96 8.58 7.52
C GLY A 61 8.91 8.66 5.99
N TYR A 62 9.78 7.95 5.27
CA TYR A 62 9.80 7.91 3.81
C TYR A 62 8.77 6.93 3.24
N ILE A 63 8.12 7.32 2.13
CA ILE A 63 7.29 6.41 1.33
C ILE A 63 8.22 5.56 0.48
N LEU A 64 8.16 4.25 0.68
CA LEU A 64 8.92 3.29 -0.12
C LEU A 64 8.09 2.81 -1.30
N GLN A 65 6.83 2.44 -1.05
CA GLN A 65 5.99 1.82 -2.08
C GLN A 65 4.51 2.16 -1.88
N VAL A 66 3.78 2.32 -2.99
CA VAL A 66 2.32 2.37 -3.03
C VAL A 66 1.83 1.46 -4.17
N TRP A 67 1.35 0.27 -3.82
CA TRP A 67 1.00 -0.78 -4.78
C TRP A 67 -0.01 -0.34 -5.84
N HIS A 68 -1.08 0.36 -5.43
CA HIS A 68 -2.14 0.79 -6.33
C HIS A 68 -1.72 1.88 -7.33
N LEU A 69 -0.53 2.47 -7.14
CA LEU A 69 0.04 3.46 -8.04
C LEU A 69 1.24 2.91 -8.82
N ASP A 70 1.56 1.62 -8.64
CA ASP A 70 2.85 1.00 -8.99
C ASP A 70 4.07 1.85 -8.58
N TYR A 71 3.90 2.69 -7.55
CA TYR A 71 4.95 3.60 -7.12
C TYR A 71 6.01 2.84 -6.34
N ARG A 72 7.27 3.08 -6.71
CA ARG A 72 8.45 2.59 -5.99
C ARG A 72 9.47 3.71 -5.88
N SER A 73 9.90 3.98 -4.66
CA SER A 73 10.99 4.92 -4.42
C SER A 73 12.31 4.33 -4.91
N SER A 74 13.10 5.16 -5.59
CA SER A 74 14.50 4.85 -5.97
C SER A 74 15.41 4.61 -4.75
N ARG A 75 14.96 4.96 -3.54
CA ARG A 75 15.65 4.71 -2.27
C ARG A 75 15.49 3.28 -1.74
N ILE A 76 14.69 2.44 -2.41
CA ILE A 76 14.57 1.03 -2.09
C ILE A 76 15.84 0.30 -2.57
N SER A 77 16.65 -0.21 -1.65
CA SER A 77 17.52 -1.33 -1.98
C SER A 77 16.64 -2.57 -2.20
N GLU A 78 16.94 -3.35 -3.23
CA GLU A 78 16.13 -4.43 -3.86
C GLU A 78 15.39 -5.39 -2.91
N ASN A 79 15.80 -5.47 -1.63
CA ASN A 79 15.26 -6.38 -0.62
C ASN A 79 13.85 -6.08 -0.05
N ILE A 80 13.25 -4.91 -0.29
CA ILE A 80 11.90 -4.62 0.27
C ILE A 80 10.79 -5.19 -0.61
N MET A 81 11.04 -5.33 -1.92
CA MET A 81 10.06 -5.75 -2.92
C MET A 81 9.50 -7.16 -2.69
N GLU A 82 10.31 -8.10 -2.24
CA GLU A 82 9.89 -9.52 -2.14
C GLU A 82 8.98 -9.82 -0.94
N ASN A 83 8.74 -8.80 -0.11
CA ASN A 83 8.35 -9.06 1.26
C ASN A 83 6.97 -8.51 1.63
N ALA A 84 6.39 -7.62 0.84
CA ALA A 84 5.05 -7.10 1.06
C ALA A 84 4.03 -7.83 0.18
N VAL A 85 3.14 -8.62 0.77
CA VAL A 85 2.09 -9.34 0.04
C VAL A 85 0.72 -8.85 0.50
N PHE A 86 -0.07 -8.32 -0.43
CA PHE A 86 -1.48 -7.96 -0.21
C PHE A 86 -2.37 -9.13 -0.63
N LYS A 87 -3.09 -9.72 0.32
CA LYS A 87 -4.11 -10.76 0.06
C LYS A 87 -5.48 -10.25 0.44
N VAL A 88 -6.49 -10.53 -0.37
CA VAL A 88 -7.88 -10.25 0.00
C VAL A 88 -8.23 -11.12 1.22
N ARG A 89 -8.82 -10.50 2.24
CA ARG A 89 -9.18 -11.18 3.49
C ARG A 89 -10.45 -12.04 3.34
N SER A 90 -11.32 -11.69 2.41
CA SER A 90 -12.59 -12.36 2.15
C SER A 90 -12.74 -12.63 0.65
N PRO A 91 -13.25 -13.79 0.23
CA PRO A 91 -13.62 -14.03 -1.17
C PRO A 91 -14.55 -12.90 -1.66
N PHE A 92 -14.31 -12.38 -2.87
CA PHE A 92 -15.17 -11.36 -3.50
C PHE A 92 -16.62 -11.80 -3.64
N SER A 93 -16.89 -13.11 -3.57
CA SER A 93 -18.21 -13.69 -3.74
C SER A 93 -19.19 -13.34 -2.61
N GLY A 94 -18.74 -12.78 -1.48
CA GLY A 94 -19.60 -12.55 -0.32
C GLY A 94 -20.36 -13.81 0.13
N PRO A 95 -21.23 -13.71 1.14
CA PRO A 95 -22.29 -14.69 1.31
C PRO A 95 -23.33 -14.49 0.21
N PRO A 96 -23.89 -15.55 -0.41
CA PRO A 96 -25.05 -15.40 -1.27
C PRO A 96 -26.19 -14.73 -0.49
N PHE A 97 -26.85 -13.76 -1.12
CA PHE A 97 -28.05 -13.12 -0.59
C PHE A 97 -29.19 -13.27 -1.59
N TRP A 98 -30.40 -13.42 -1.07
CA TRP A 98 -31.61 -13.47 -1.89
C TRP A 98 -32.10 -12.04 -2.13
N VAL A 99 -32.44 -11.73 -3.38
CA VAL A 99 -33.19 -10.51 -3.72
C VAL A 99 -34.66 -10.87 -3.72
N ALA A 100 -35.44 -10.19 -2.87
CA ALA A 100 -36.90 -10.32 -2.83
C ALA A 100 -37.55 -9.44 -3.89
#